data_AF-A0A1Y3NI95-F1
#
_entry.id   AF-A0A1Y3NI95-F1
#
_cell.length_a   1.000
_cell.length_b   1.000
_cell.length_c   1.000
_cell.angle_alpha   90.00
_cell.angle_beta   90.00
_cell.angle_gamma   90.00
#
_symmetry.space_group_name_H-M   'P 1'
#
loop_
_entity.id
_entity.type
_entity.pdbx_description
1 polymer ?
#
loop_
_entity_poly.entity_id
_entity_poly.type
_entity_poly.pdbx_seq_one_letter_code
_entity_poly.pdbx_strand_id
1 'polypeptide(L)'
;SKLNFVDLSCTEKIDKVEARMNRMETGVNDKSWLALSKVINLLTGRPKGYIPYRDSKLTQFLQDSLSGDAIVLFLSCLAPTACDESKSVLKY
;
A
#
# COMPACT_ATOMS: atom_id res chain seq x y z
N SER A 1 -12.49 -20.86 2.26
CA SER A 1 -11.12 -20.45 1.91
C SER A 1 -11.21 -19.32 0.88
N LYS A 2 -10.58 -18.16 1.15
CA LYS A 2 -10.56 -17.00 0.25
C LYS A 2 -9.09 -16.70 -0.05
N LEU A 3 -8.78 -16.52 -1.33
CA LEU A 3 -7.43 -16.16 -1.78
C LEU A 3 -7.54 -14.90 -2.64
N ASN A 4 -6.77 -13.87 -2.26
CA ASN A 4 -6.76 -12.58 -2.94
C ASN A 4 -5.39 -12.39 -3.59
N PHE A 5 -5.36 -12.31 -4.93
CA PHE A 5 -4.21 -11.79 -5.67
C PHE A 5 -4.46 -10.30 -5.93
N VAL A 6 -3.58 -9.46 -5.41
CA VAL A 6 -3.66 -8.01 -5.58
C VAL A 6 -2.37 -7.55 -6.24
N ASP A 7 -2.51 -6.92 -7.40
CA ASP A 7 -1.42 -6.20 -8.04
C ASP A 7 -1.54 -4.71 -7.66
N LEU A 8 -0.46 -4.14 -7.15
CA LEU A 8 -0.41 -2.75 -6.72
C LEU A 8 0.37 -1.94 -7.75
N SER A 9 -0.25 -0.87 -8.21
CA SER A 9 0.39 0.11 -9.08
C SER A 9 1.64 0.71 -8.44
N CYS A 10 2.63 1.05 -9.26
CA CYS A 10 3.88 1.64 -8.80
C CYS A 10 3.67 2.97 -8.06
N THR A 11 4.41 3.19 -6.97
CA THR A 11 4.28 4.32 -6.05
C THR A 11 5.24 5.46 -6.39
N GLU A 12 5.41 5.75 -7.69
CA GLU A 12 6.43 6.69 -8.17
C GLU A 12 6.00 8.13 -7.93
N LYS A 13 6.88 8.93 -7.31
CA LYS A 13 6.62 10.36 -7.12
C LYS A 13 6.49 11.06 -8.47
N ILE A 14 5.40 11.82 -8.59
CA ILE A 14 5.03 12.60 -9.78
C ILE A 14 6.17 13.51 -10.25
N ASP A 15 7.02 14.01 -9.35
CA ASP A 15 8.13 14.92 -9.69
C ASP A 15 9.19 14.30 -10.61
N LYS A 16 9.31 12.96 -10.65
CA LYS A 16 10.25 12.25 -11.55
C LYS A 16 9.62 11.84 -12.88
N VAL A 17 8.30 11.93 -12.99
CA VAL A 17 7.56 11.59 -14.21
C VAL A 17 7.24 12.89 -14.93
N GLU A 18 8.27 13.50 -15.52
CA GLU A 18 8.07 14.59 -16.47
C GLU A 18 7.22 14.07 -17.64
N ALA A 19 6.00 14.57 -17.72
CA ALA A 19 5.05 14.43 -18.82
C ALA A 19 4.61 12.99 -19.15
N ARG A 20 3.30 12.71 -18.95
CA ARG A 20 2.36 12.22 -20.01
C ARG A 20 1.11 11.48 -19.48
N MET A 21 1.00 11.16 -18.20
CA MET A 21 -0.14 10.35 -17.71
C MET A 21 -0.97 11.07 -16.63
N ASN A 22 -2.28 10.86 -16.68
CA ASN A 22 -3.32 11.55 -15.91
C ASN A 22 -2.97 11.70 -14.42
N ARG A 23 -2.78 12.95 -13.95
CA ARG A 23 -2.60 13.29 -12.52
C ARG A 23 -3.67 12.70 -11.58
N MET A 24 -4.86 12.38 -12.11
CA MET A 24 -5.92 11.73 -11.35
C MET A 24 -5.65 10.25 -11.07
N GLU A 25 -5.09 9.51 -12.02
CA GLU A 25 -4.87 8.06 -11.86
C GLU A 25 -3.72 7.79 -10.88
N THR A 26 -2.64 8.58 -10.96
CA THR A 26 -1.51 8.49 -10.03
C THR A 26 -1.92 8.88 -8.61
N GLY A 27 -2.76 9.90 -8.43
CA GLY A 27 -3.24 10.31 -7.10
C GLY A 27 -4.16 9.30 -6.41
N VAL A 28 -4.92 8.49 -7.16
CA VAL A 28 -5.74 7.40 -6.61
C VAL A 28 -4.86 6.24 -6.13
N ASN A 29 -3.80 5.95 -6.88
CA ASN A 29 -2.83 4.90 -6.58
C ASN A 29 -1.99 5.24 -5.34
N ASP A 30 -1.52 6.48 -5.23
CA ASP A 30 -0.80 6.95 -4.04
C ASP A 30 -1.68 6.90 -2.78
N LYS A 31 -2.99 7.19 -2.93
CA LYS A 31 -3.94 7.15 -1.82
C LYS A 31 -4.18 5.73 -1.30
N SER A 32 -4.32 4.74 -2.18
CA SER A 32 -4.55 3.35 -1.77
C SER A 32 -3.32 2.77 -1.07
N TRP A 33 -2.12 3.04 -1.58
CA TRP A 33 -0.86 2.66 -0.95
C TRP A 33 -0.67 3.30 0.43
N LEU A 34 -0.88 4.62 0.53
CA LEU A 34 -0.74 5.33 1.79
C LEU A 34 -1.73 4.83 2.86
N ALA A 35 -2.98 4.55 2.48
CA ALA A 35 -3.96 3.96 3.38
C ALA A 35 -3.53 2.56 3.84
N LEU A 36 -3.04 1.72 2.92
CA LEU A 36 -2.57 0.37 3.25
C LEU A 36 -1.38 0.41 4.22
N SER A 37 -0.39 1.27 3.96
CA SER A 37 0.77 1.47 4.84
C SER A 37 0.33 1.90 6.25
N LYS A 38 -0.61 2.86 6.37
CA LYS A 38 -1.15 3.27 7.68
C LYS A 38 -1.80 2.11 8.43
N VAL A 39 -2.61 1.30 7.74
CA VAL A 39 -3.27 0.13 8.33
C VAL A 39 -2.26 -0.90 8.82
N ILE A 40 -1.26 -1.25 8.00
CA ILE A 40 -0.21 -2.21 8.37
C ILE A 40 0.56 -1.74 9.61
N ASN A 41 0.95 -0.46 9.65
CA ASN A 41 1.67 0.11 10.79
C ASN A 41 0.89 0.03 12.11
N LEU A 42 -0.42 0.28 12.06
CA LEU A 42 -1.27 0.18 13.24
C LEU A 42 -1.46 -1.26 13.71
N LEU A 43 -1.42 -2.23 12.79
CA LEU A 43 -1.52 -3.65 13.12
C LEU A 43 -0.22 -4.20 13.73
N THR A 44 0.95 -3.81 13.20
CA THR A 44 2.26 -4.32 13.65
C THR A 44 2.72 -3.73 14.99
N GLY A 45 2.36 -2.48 15.28
CA GLY A 45 2.80 -1.75 16.49
C GLY A 45 2.09 -2.11 17.80
N ARG A 46 1.12 -3.04 17.76
CA ARG A 46 0.01 -3.27 18.72
C ARG A 46 -1.23 -2.45 18.35
N PRO A 47 -2.31 -3.08 17.88
CA PRO A 47 -3.54 -2.37 17.52
C PRO A 47 -4.13 -1.73 18.77
N LYS A 48 -4.05 -0.40 18.84
CA LYS A 48 -4.74 0.42 19.84
C LYS A 48 -5.63 1.42 19.12
N GLY A 49 -6.94 1.28 19.30
CA GLY A 49 -7.93 2.20 18.75
C GLY A 49 -8.39 1.85 17.34
N TYR A 50 -8.92 2.86 16.65
CA TYR A 50 -9.55 2.71 15.34
C TYR A 50 -8.52 2.46 14.23
N ILE A 51 -8.73 1.40 13.43
CA ILE A 51 -7.95 1.12 12.23
C ILE A 51 -8.71 1.68 11.01
N PRO A 52 -8.15 2.62 10.24
CA PRO A 52 -8.86 3.36 9.21
C PRO A 52 -8.96 2.59 7.88
N TYR A 53 -9.53 1.37 7.89
CA TYR A 53 -9.75 0.59 6.66
C TYR A 53 -10.57 1.35 5.62
N ARG A 54 -11.40 2.30 6.04
CA ARG A 54 -12.29 3.07 5.14
C ARG A 54 -11.59 4.14 4.31
N ASP A 55 -10.34 4.47 4.58
CA ASP A 55 -9.61 5.54 3.88
C ASP A 55 -9.38 5.23 2.39
N SER A 56 -9.39 3.96 1.98
CA SER A 56 -9.35 3.54 0.58
C SER A 56 -10.25 2.34 0.30
N LYS A 57 -10.72 2.19 -0.96
CA LYS A 57 -11.47 1.00 -1.38
C LYS A 57 -10.63 -0.28 -1.23
N LEU A 58 -9.32 -0.20 -1.44
CA LEU A 58 -8.39 -1.32 -1.30
C LEU A 58 -8.36 -1.83 0.14
N THR A 59 -8.17 -0.94 1.12
CA THR A 59 -8.13 -1.31 2.54
C THR A 59 -9.49 -1.78 3.06
N GLN A 60 -10.60 -1.27 2.51
CA GLN A 60 -11.93 -1.81 2.80
C GLN A 60 -12.09 -3.24 2.28
N PHE A 61 -11.63 -3.49 1.05
CA PHE A 61 -11.69 -4.82 0.44
C PHE A 61 -10.79 -5.83 1.16
N LEU A 62 -9.61 -5.41 1.59
CA LEU A 62 -8.62 -6.25 2.29
C LEU A 62 -8.83 -6.32 3.80
N GLN A 63 -9.87 -5.69 4.35
CA GLN A 63 -10.09 -5.65 5.79
C GLN A 63 -10.16 -7.06 6.41
N ASP A 64 -10.83 -8.00 5.72
CA ASP A 64 -10.94 -9.40 6.16
C ASP A 64 -9.59 -10.13 6.15
N SER A 65 -8.72 -9.76 5.22
CA SER A 65 -7.40 -10.36 5.03
C SER A 65 -6.37 -9.76 6.00
N LEU A 66 -6.54 -8.50 6.41
CA LEU A 66 -5.58 -7.79 7.28
C LEU A 66 -5.92 -7.86 8.77
N SER A 67 -7.20 -8.03 9.15
CA SER A 67 -7.64 -8.06 10.56
C SER A 67 -7.90 -9.45 11.12
N GLY A 68 -7.94 -10.48 10.27
CA GLY A 68 -8.26 -11.85 10.67
C GLY A 68 -7.03 -12.75 10.76
N ASP A 69 -7.27 -14.06 10.81
CA ASP A 69 -6.22 -15.09 10.83
C ASP A 69 -5.71 -15.44 9.42
N ALA A 70 -5.90 -14.54 8.45
CA ALA A 70 -5.45 -14.76 7.09
C ALA A 70 -3.92 -14.62 6.99
N ILE A 71 -3.32 -15.46 6.16
CA ILE A 71 -1.91 -15.34 5.82
C ILE A 71 -1.80 -14.26 4.74
N VAL A 72 -1.05 -13.20 5.03
CA VAL A 72 -0.80 -12.10 4.11
C VAL A 72 0.67 -12.10 3.71
N LEU A 73 0.93 -12.10 2.41
CA LEU A 73 2.27 -11.97 1.84
C LEU A 73 2.36 -10.63 1.11
N PHE A 74 3.39 -9.85 1.42
CA PHE A 74 3.71 -8.62 0.71
C PHE A 74 4.95 -8.83 -0.15
N LEU A 75 4.85 -8.55 -1.46
CA LEU A 75 5.96 -8.69 -2.41
C LEU A 75 6.39 -7.31 -2.89
N SER A 76 7.61 -6.90 -2.54
CA SER A 76 8.18 -5.61 -2.92
C SER A 76 9.14 -5.77 -4.09
N CYS A 77 8.73 -5.31 -5.26
CA CYS A 77 9.56 -5.28 -6.46
C CYS A 77 10.42 -4.02 -6.46
N LEU A 78 11.71 -4.15 -6.12
CA LEU A 78 12.65 -3.02 -6.04
C LEU A 78 13.64 -3.05 -7.19
N ALA A 79 13.93 -1.86 -7.73
CA ALA A 79 15.05 -1.70 -8.65
C ALA A 79 16.39 -1.91 -7.91
N PRO A 80 17.41 -2.47 -8.57
CA PRO A 80 18.72 -2.74 -7.95
C PRO A 80 19.45 -1.47 -7.50
N THR A 81 19.11 -0.31 -8.07
CA THR A 81 19.59 0.99 -7.62
C THR A 81 18.70 1.51 -6.49
N ALA A 82 19.21 1.48 -5.26
CA ALA A 82 18.50 1.99 -4.09
C ALA A 82 18.26 3.50 -4.20
N CYS A 83 17.04 3.89 -4.58
CA CYS A 83 16.58 5.27 -4.48
C CYS A 83 15.80 5.45 -3.16
N ASP A 84 15.55 6.70 -2.77
CA ASP A 84 14.85 6.98 -1.51
C ASP A 84 13.42 6.38 -1.46
N GLU A 85 12.79 6.15 -2.61
CA GLU A 85 11.51 5.44 -2.70
C GLU A 85 11.66 3.95 -2.34
N SER A 86 12.74 3.28 -2.75
CA SER A 86 13.00 1.90 -2.36
C SER A 86 13.18 1.76 -0.85
N LYS A 87 13.79 2.77 -0.20
CA LYS A 87 13.97 2.78 1.26
C LYS A 87 12.66 2.98 2.01
N SER A 88 11.66 3.64 1.43
CA SER A 88 10.37 3.85 2.08
C SER A 88 9.55 2.55 2.13
N VAL A 89 9.63 1.73 1.08
CA VAL A 89 8.98 0.42 1.00
C VAL A 89 9.62 -0.60 1.95
N LEU A 90 10.95 -0.62 2.06
CA LEU A 90 11.70 -1.54 2.94
C LEU A 90 11.51 -1.30 4.45
N LYS A 91 10.84 -0.22 4.85
CA LYS A 91 10.51 0.04 6.27
C LYS A 91 9.32 -0.80 6.77
N TYR A 92 8.65 -1.51 5.87
CA TYR A 92 7.47 -2.34 6.14
C TYR A 92 7.78 -3.80 5.81
#